data_AF-A0A9P0HVJ6-F1
#
_entry.id   AF-A0A9P0HVJ6-F1
#
_cell.length_a   1.000
_cell.length_b   1.000
_cell.length_c   1.000
_cell.angle_alpha   90.00
_cell.angle_beta   90.00
_cell.angle_gamma   90.00
#
_symmetry.space_group_name_H-M   'P 1'
#
loop_
_entity.id
_entity.type
_entity.pdbx_description
1 polymer ?
#
loop_
_entity_poly.entity_id
_entity_poly.type
_entity_poly.pdbx_seq_one_letter_code
_entity_poly.pdbx_strand_id
1 'polypeptide(L)'
;MINILKWELNGASVARIAKFLGGTGTPLVTTGGFTFDFVKPKKTCQDEFYMLVRAGPLGFEDLAYFIIKLMAAVGELSFGTNGPARPEWCHGLTESRRETTQDVVFKWKQLLLINEPESQLHIAGKSTCHLMMKTFANFLKKEDILYTPWDTTSDAGLNYTENLKFYLGYKYTST
;
A
#
# COMPACT_ATOMS: atom_id res chain seq x y z
N MET A 1 7.85 -1.44 -16.38
CA MET A 1 6.77 -2.19 -15.70
C MET A 1 5.63 -1.25 -15.27
N ILE A 2 5.03 -0.49 -16.21
CA ILE A 2 3.95 0.50 -15.96
C ILE A 2 2.62 0.08 -16.63
N ASN A 3 2.67 -0.82 -17.61
CA ASN A 3 1.53 -1.12 -18.47
C ASN A 3 0.35 -1.81 -17.76
N ILE A 4 0.56 -2.51 -16.65
CA ILE A 4 -0.51 -3.23 -15.96
C ILE A 4 -1.54 -2.28 -15.33
N LEU A 5 -1.10 -1.15 -14.75
CA LEU A 5 -2.01 -0.15 -14.18
C LEU A 5 -2.78 0.61 -15.27
N LYS A 6 -2.16 0.82 -16.43
CA LYS A 6 -2.77 1.56 -17.55
C LYS A 6 -4.00 0.85 -18.14
N TRP A 7 -4.03 -0.48 -18.15
CA TRP A 7 -5.20 -1.26 -18.59
C TRP A 7 -6.38 -1.16 -17.63
N GLU A 8 -6.13 -1.23 -16.32
CA GLU A 8 -7.18 -1.07 -15.28
C GLU A 8 -7.77 0.35 -15.29
N LEU A 9 -6.99 1.34 -15.72
CA LEU A 9 -7.38 2.74 -15.75
C LEU A 9 -8.33 3.11 -16.89
N ASN A 10 -8.23 2.44 -18.04
CA ASN A 10 -9.16 2.68 -19.15
C ASN A 10 -10.61 2.25 -18.82
N GLY A 11 -10.82 1.42 -17.80
CA GLY A 11 -12.14 1.06 -17.27
C GLY A 11 -12.70 2.03 -16.23
N ALA A 12 -11.88 2.91 -15.65
CA ALA A 12 -12.28 3.79 -14.56
C ALA A 12 -13.31 4.84 -15.03
N SER A 13 -14.35 5.09 -14.23
CA SER A 13 -15.39 6.08 -14.56
C SER A 13 -14.82 7.49 -14.72
N VAL A 14 -13.87 7.87 -13.85
CA VAL A 14 -13.19 9.17 -13.92
C VAL A 14 -12.39 9.33 -15.21
N ALA A 15 -11.76 8.27 -15.74
CA ALA A 15 -11.07 8.35 -17.04
C ALA A 15 -12.03 8.65 -18.19
N ARG A 16 -13.18 7.97 -18.22
CA ARG A 16 -14.20 8.14 -19.27
C ARG A 16 -14.82 9.53 -19.22
N ILE A 17 -15.19 10.00 -18.03
CA ILE A 17 -15.77 11.33 -17.84
C ILE A 17 -14.76 12.42 -18.22
N ALA A 18 -13.51 12.29 -17.77
CA ALA A 18 -12.46 13.26 -18.11
C ALA A 18 -12.19 13.34 -19.62
N LYS A 19 -12.18 12.21 -20.32
CA LYS A 19 -12.01 12.19 -21.79
C LYS A 19 -13.21 12.83 -22.50
N PHE A 20 -14.43 12.58 -22.04
CA PHE A 20 -15.63 13.20 -22.60
C PHE A 20 -15.65 14.72 -22.41
N LEU A 21 -15.47 15.20 -21.17
CA LEU A 21 -15.45 16.63 -20.84
C LEU A 21 -14.24 17.35 -21.46
N GLY A 22 -13.13 16.65 -21.64
CA GLY A 22 -11.97 17.15 -22.38
C GLY A 22 -12.31 17.59 -23.80
N GLY A 23 -13.21 16.86 -24.48
CA GLY A 23 -13.70 17.22 -25.82
C GLY A 23 -14.65 18.42 -25.84
N THR A 24 -15.26 18.77 -24.70
CA THR A 24 -16.20 19.91 -24.61
C THR A 24 -15.55 21.19 -24.10
N GLY A 25 -14.28 21.14 -23.69
CA GLY A 25 -13.61 22.28 -23.04
C GLY A 25 -14.04 22.49 -21.58
N THR A 26 -14.74 21.53 -20.97
CA THR A 26 -15.22 21.65 -19.58
C THR A 26 -14.20 21.10 -18.60
N PRO A 27 -13.69 21.89 -17.64
CA PRO A 27 -12.76 21.39 -16.64
C PRO A 27 -13.44 20.44 -15.65
N LEU A 28 -12.71 19.43 -15.18
CA LEU A 28 -13.18 18.46 -14.19
C LEU A 28 -12.37 18.61 -12.90
N VAL A 29 -13.05 18.87 -11.78
CA VAL A 29 -12.43 18.84 -10.45
C VAL A 29 -12.88 17.57 -9.71
N THR A 30 -11.95 16.80 -9.17
CA THR A 30 -12.24 15.58 -8.41
C THR A 30 -11.37 15.45 -7.16
N THR A 31 -11.90 14.88 -6.09
CA THR A 31 -11.14 14.50 -4.89
C THR A 31 -10.55 13.09 -4.99
N GLY A 32 -10.96 12.31 -5.99
CA GLY A 32 -10.49 10.94 -6.24
C GLY A 32 -9.38 10.89 -7.29
N GLY A 33 -9.31 9.77 -8.02
CA GLY A 33 -8.29 9.57 -9.05
C GLY A 33 -6.90 9.39 -8.43
N PHE A 34 -6.75 8.43 -7.51
CA PHE A 34 -5.51 8.21 -6.77
C PHE A 34 -4.44 7.43 -7.53
N THR A 35 -4.79 6.88 -8.69
CA THR A 35 -3.86 6.13 -9.53
C THR A 35 -2.92 7.06 -10.31
N PHE A 36 -1.76 6.51 -10.67
CA PHE A 36 -0.63 7.22 -11.26
C PHE A 36 -0.99 8.14 -12.44
N ASP A 37 -1.86 7.71 -13.36
CA ASP A 37 -2.15 8.50 -14.56
C ASP A 37 -2.96 9.78 -14.26
N PHE A 38 -3.72 9.84 -13.17
CA PHE A 38 -4.42 11.07 -12.75
C PHE A 38 -3.55 11.99 -11.88
N VAL A 39 -2.45 11.47 -11.33
CA VAL A 39 -1.49 12.23 -10.53
C VAL A 39 -0.51 13.03 -11.42
N LYS A 40 -0.19 12.50 -12.61
CA LYS A 40 0.72 13.16 -13.56
C LYS A 40 0.27 14.59 -13.92
N PRO A 41 1.22 15.53 -14.10
CA PRO A 41 0.93 16.89 -14.58
C PRO A 41 0.10 16.91 -15.86
N LYS A 42 -0.84 17.87 -15.94
CA LYS A 42 -1.81 18.03 -17.05
C LYS A 42 -1.85 19.48 -17.53
N LYS A 43 -0.71 19.98 -17.99
CA LYS A 43 -0.49 21.41 -18.27
C LYS A 43 -0.90 21.79 -19.70
N THR A 44 -0.86 20.84 -20.63
CA THR A 44 -1.04 21.09 -22.06
C THR A 44 -2.11 20.19 -22.65
N CYS A 45 -2.70 20.59 -23.78
CA CYS A 45 -3.71 19.80 -24.49
C CYS A 45 -3.21 18.43 -24.98
N GLN A 46 -1.89 18.21 -25.00
CA GLN A 46 -1.28 16.93 -25.34
C GLN A 46 -1.24 15.97 -24.15
N ASP A 47 -1.45 16.47 -22.93
CA ASP A 47 -1.44 15.64 -21.73
C ASP A 47 -2.74 14.84 -21.60
N GLU A 48 -2.62 13.56 -21.26
CA GLU A 48 -3.79 12.72 -21.02
C GLU A 48 -4.58 13.25 -19.82
N PHE A 49 -5.89 13.42 -20.03
CA PHE A 49 -6.83 14.05 -19.10
C PHE A 49 -6.60 15.56 -18.89
N TYR A 50 -6.09 16.29 -19.89
CA TYR A 50 -6.04 17.76 -19.88
C TYR A 50 -7.34 18.37 -19.33
N MET A 51 -7.21 19.38 -18.44
CA MET A 51 -8.28 20.02 -17.67
C MET A 51 -8.90 19.20 -16.50
N LEU A 52 -8.35 18.03 -16.17
CA LEU A 52 -8.63 17.37 -14.89
C LEU A 52 -7.75 17.96 -13.79
N VAL A 53 -8.39 18.44 -12.72
CA VAL A 53 -7.75 18.92 -11.50
C VAL A 53 -8.12 17.99 -10.34
N ARG A 54 -7.11 17.47 -9.65
CA ARG A 54 -7.31 16.77 -8.38
C ARG A 54 -7.24 17.76 -7.22
N ALA A 55 -8.25 17.78 -6.38
CA ALA A 55 -8.30 18.63 -5.20
C ALA A 55 -7.53 18.05 -3.99
N GLY A 56 -7.04 16.80 -4.08
CA GLY A 56 -6.27 16.14 -3.04
C GLY A 56 -4.79 15.96 -3.41
N PRO A 57 -3.85 16.20 -2.47
CA PRO A 57 -2.42 16.07 -2.75
C PRO A 57 -1.94 14.61 -2.77
N LEU A 58 -2.73 13.67 -2.24
CA LEU A 58 -2.33 12.28 -2.07
C LEU A 58 -2.78 11.42 -3.26
N GLY A 59 -1.90 10.56 -3.76
CA GLY A 59 -2.18 9.42 -4.62
C GLY A 59 -1.64 8.12 -4.00
N PHE A 60 -1.89 6.98 -4.64
CA PHE A 60 -1.38 5.69 -4.17
C PHE A 60 0.15 5.61 -4.19
N GLU A 61 0.79 6.31 -5.12
CA GLU A 61 2.26 6.45 -5.15
C GLU A 61 2.78 7.20 -3.92
N ASP A 62 2.16 8.35 -3.59
CA ASP A 62 2.55 9.14 -2.41
C ASP A 62 2.38 8.34 -1.13
N LEU A 63 1.28 7.59 -1.01
CA LEU A 63 1.01 6.72 0.13
C LEU A 63 2.03 5.58 0.22
N ALA A 64 2.38 4.95 -0.90
CA ALA A 64 3.38 3.89 -0.92
C ALA A 64 4.75 4.39 -0.45
N TYR A 65 5.20 5.53 -0.97
CA TYR A 65 6.45 6.14 -0.54
C TYR A 65 6.42 6.58 0.92
N PHE A 66 5.29 7.12 1.39
CA PHE A 66 5.12 7.48 2.78
C PHE A 66 5.28 6.26 3.70
N ILE A 67 4.63 5.14 3.38
CA ILE A 67 4.73 3.91 4.18
C ILE A 67 6.16 3.35 4.15
N ILE A 68 6.82 3.32 2.99
CA ILE A 68 8.21 2.85 2.88
C ILE A 68 9.15 3.71 3.73
N LYS A 69 9.01 5.04 3.65
CA LYS A 69 9.80 5.95 4.48
C LYS A 69 9.49 5.78 5.96
N LEU A 70 8.24 5.53 6.32
CA LEU A 70 7.86 5.25 7.70
C LEU A 70 8.50 3.95 8.20
N MET A 71 8.51 2.87 7.39
CA MET A 71 9.17 1.62 7.74
C MET A 71 10.67 1.81 7.97
N ALA A 72 11.33 2.62 7.15
CA ALA A 72 12.73 2.96 7.35
C ALA A 72 12.96 3.78 8.63
N ALA A 73 12.15 4.82 8.86
CA ALA A 73 12.27 5.70 10.01
C ALA A 73 11.94 5.00 11.35
N VAL A 74 10.88 4.17 11.38
CA VAL A 74 10.54 3.35 12.56
C VAL A 74 11.60 2.27 12.78
N GLY A 75 12.22 1.77 11.71
CA GLY A 75 13.40 0.93 11.81
C GLY A 75 14.56 1.62 12.51
N GLU A 76 14.77 2.92 12.30
CA GLU A 76 15.85 3.70 12.89
C GLU A 76 15.51 4.32 14.26
N LEU A 77 14.23 4.34 14.65
CA LEU A 77 13.78 4.79 15.96
C LEU A 77 14.17 3.76 17.03
N SER A 78 15.36 3.94 17.58
CA SER A 78 15.76 3.34 18.83
C SER A 78 14.79 3.76 19.94
N PHE A 79 14.02 2.79 20.44
CA PHE A 79 13.29 2.96 21.69
C PHE A 79 14.33 3.13 22.81
N GLY A 80 14.61 4.38 23.16
CA GLY A 80 15.43 4.72 24.32
C GLY A 80 14.90 4.02 25.58
N THR A 81 15.80 3.73 26.50
CA THR A 81 15.63 2.86 27.68
C THR A 81 14.55 3.28 28.68
N ASN A 82 13.78 4.34 28.41
CA ASN A 82 12.76 4.90 29.30
C ASN A 82 11.33 4.77 28.72
N GLY A 83 11.13 3.94 27.69
CA GLY A 83 9.81 3.64 27.15
C GLY A 83 8.96 2.77 28.10
N PRO A 84 7.61 2.80 27.98
CA PRO A 84 6.75 1.89 28.73
C PRO A 84 7.14 0.43 28.48
N ALA A 85 6.93 -0.41 29.49
CA ALA A 85 7.24 -1.83 29.44
C ALA A 85 6.73 -2.46 28.13
N ARG A 86 7.59 -3.27 27.52
CA ARG A 86 7.34 -3.93 26.24
C ARG A 86 6.00 -4.68 26.32
N PRO A 87 5.07 -4.50 25.37
CA PRO A 87 3.79 -5.20 25.39
C PRO A 87 3.96 -6.73 25.37
N GLU A 88 3.05 -7.44 26.03
CA GLU A 88 3.19 -8.87 26.34
C GLU A 88 3.37 -9.75 25.08
N TRP A 89 2.76 -9.35 23.95
CA TRP A 89 2.88 -10.01 22.65
C TRP A 89 4.26 -9.90 21.99
N CYS A 90 5.19 -9.10 22.52
CA CYS A 90 6.56 -9.00 22.01
C CYS A 90 7.57 -9.93 22.73
N HIS A 91 7.13 -10.73 23.71
CA HIS A 91 8.01 -11.65 24.44
C HIS A 91 8.45 -12.89 23.64
N GLY A 92 7.80 -13.20 22.51
CA GLY A 92 8.08 -14.37 21.68
C GLY A 92 9.10 -14.19 20.55
N LEU A 93 9.70 -13.00 20.40
CA LEU A 93 10.78 -12.76 19.43
C LEU A 93 12.12 -13.09 20.11
N THR A 94 12.48 -14.37 20.14
CA THR A 94 13.66 -14.88 20.84
C THR A 94 14.97 -14.44 20.17
N GLU A 95 15.59 -13.45 20.80
CA GLU A 95 16.96 -13.46 21.33
C GLU A 95 17.89 -14.58 20.81
N SER A 96 18.81 -14.20 19.92
CA SER A 96 20.12 -14.87 19.86
C SER A 96 21.21 -13.86 20.19
N ARG A 97 21.79 -14.04 21.39
CA ARG A 97 23.07 -13.51 21.88
C ARG A 97 23.03 -12.12 22.55
N ARG A 98 23.27 -12.15 23.86
CA ARG A 98 23.58 -11.01 24.74
C ARG A 98 24.78 -10.23 24.20
N GLU A 99 24.62 -8.93 24.00
CA GLU A 99 25.60 -7.90 24.37
C GLU A 99 24.93 -6.51 24.30
N THR A 100 25.06 -5.76 25.42
CA THR A 100 24.92 -4.30 25.61
C THR A 100 24.09 -3.48 24.61
N THR A 101 22.98 -2.90 25.09
CA THR A 101 22.38 -1.63 24.60
C THR A 101 22.52 -1.39 23.09
N GLN A 102 22.00 -2.31 22.30
CA GLN A 102 21.98 -2.15 20.85
C GLN A 102 20.55 -1.84 20.45
N ASP A 103 20.36 -0.62 19.96
CA ASP A 103 19.17 -0.14 19.27
C ASP A 103 18.58 -1.27 18.42
N VAL A 104 17.38 -1.73 18.76
CA VAL A 104 16.69 -2.76 17.96
C VAL A 104 16.20 -2.08 16.70
N VAL A 105 17.11 -1.94 15.74
CA VAL A 105 16.79 -1.38 14.43
C VAL A 105 15.94 -2.40 13.70
N PHE A 106 14.63 -2.18 13.64
CA PHE A 106 13.74 -3.07 12.90
C PHE A 106 14.05 -2.94 11.40
N LYS A 107 14.74 -3.93 10.84
CA LYS A 107 14.94 -4.02 9.39
C LYS A 107 13.74 -4.77 8.78
N TRP A 108 12.70 -4.02 8.42
CA TRP A 108 11.49 -4.55 7.76
C TRP A 108 11.85 -5.06 6.36
N LYS A 109 12.35 -6.30 6.28
CA LYS A 109 12.77 -6.93 5.01
C LYS A 109 11.74 -7.86 4.39
N GLN A 110 10.73 -8.26 5.17
CA GLN A 110 9.68 -9.18 4.72
C GLN A 110 8.33 -8.71 5.28
N LEU A 111 7.33 -8.60 4.40
CA LEU A 111 5.97 -8.11 4.72
C LEU A 111 4.91 -9.14 4.33
N LEU A 112 3.80 -9.19 5.07
CA LEU A 112 2.56 -9.82 4.61
C LEU A 112 1.60 -8.71 4.18
N LEU A 113 1.26 -8.65 2.90
CA LEU A 113 0.31 -7.69 2.36
C LEU A 113 -1.08 -8.31 2.33
N ILE A 114 -1.91 -7.91 3.29
CA ILE A 114 -3.30 -8.38 3.39
C ILE A 114 -4.19 -7.42 2.61
N ASN A 115 -4.92 -7.94 1.63
CA ASN A 115 -5.87 -7.17 0.85
C ASN A 115 -7.26 -7.80 0.93
N GLU A 116 -8.26 -6.97 1.19
CA GLU A 116 -9.66 -7.32 1.02
C GLU A 116 -10.21 -6.41 -0.09
N PRO A 117 -10.35 -6.91 -1.34
CA PRO A 117 -10.53 -6.06 -2.52
C PRO A 117 -11.74 -5.13 -2.47
N GLU A 118 -12.81 -5.55 -1.78
CA GLU A 118 -14.11 -4.86 -1.77
C GLU A 118 -14.59 -4.51 -0.35
N SER A 119 -13.71 -4.54 0.66
CA SER A 119 -14.07 -3.95 1.95
C SER A 119 -14.15 -2.43 1.81
N GLN A 120 -15.22 -1.84 2.36
CA GLN A 120 -15.46 -0.39 2.34
C GLN A 120 -15.79 0.22 0.96
N LEU A 121 -16.55 -0.51 0.13
CA LEU A 121 -17.14 0.02 -1.13
C LEU A 121 -17.81 1.39 -0.97
N HIS A 122 -18.50 1.61 0.15
CA HIS A 122 -19.22 2.86 0.44
C HIS A 122 -18.30 4.07 0.67
N ILE A 123 -17.01 3.85 0.95
CA ILE A 123 -16.05 4.90 1.26
C ILE A 123 -15.11 5.12 0.07
N ALA A 124 -14.55 4.04 -0.46
CA ALA A 124 -13.44 4.11 -1.40
C ALA A 124 -13.81 3.70 -2.83
N GLY A 125 -15.00 3.11 -3.04
CA GLY A 125 -15.42 2.56 -4.32
C GLY A 125 -14.77 1.22 -4.65
N LYS A 126 -15.25 0.61 -5.75
CA LYS A 126 -14.85 -0.74 -6.17
C LYS A 126 -13.35 -0.86 -6.44
N SER A 127 -12.75 -1.93 -5.91
CA SER A 127 -11.35 -2.31 -6.14
C SER A 127 -10.29 -1.29 -5.69
N THR A 128 -10.65 -0.29 -4.89
CA THR A 128 -9.68 0.71 -4.40
C THR A 128 -8.60 0.11 -3.52
N CYS A 129 -8.97 -0.80 -2.60
CA CYS A 129 -8.02 -1.54 -1.76
C CYS A 129 -7.03 -2.34 -2.62
N HIS A 130 -7.56 -3.03 -3.63
CA HIS A 130 -6.74 -3.79 -4.57
C HIS A 130 -5.75 -2.90 -5.34
N LEU A 131 -6.21 -1.79 -5.91
CA LEU A 131 -5.35 -0.85 -6.65
C LEU A 131 -4.27 -0.23 -5.76
N MET A 132 -4.63 0.15 -4.54
CA MET A 132 -3.68 0.66 -3.55
C MET A 132 -2.62 -0.40 -3.21
N MET A 133 -3.03 -1.62 -2.86
CA MET A 133 -2.10 -2.67 -2.43
C MET A 133 -1.19 -3.12 -3.57
N LYS A 134 -1.71 -3.19 -4.79
CA LYS A 134 -0.93 -3.48 -6.01
C LYS A 134 0.08 -2.37 -6.30
N THR A 135 -0.30 -1.11 -6.10
CA THR A 135 0.62 0.02 -6.23
C THR A 135 1.73 -0.09 -5.18
N PHE A 136 1.38 -0.31 -3.92
CA PHE A 136 2.34 -0.47 -2.83
C PHE A 136 3.32 -1.63 -3.07
N ALA A 137 2.82 -2.80 -3.45
CA ALA A 137 3.64 -3.97 -3.83
C ALA A 137 4.66 -3.65 -4.94
N ASN A 138 4.29 -2.83 -5.92
CA ASN A 138 5.21 -2.41 -6.97
C ASN A 138 6.34 -1.51 -6.44
N PHE A 139 6.07 -0.67 -5.46
CA PHE A 139 7.11 0.16 -4.83
C PHE A 139 7.99 -0.66 -3.87
N LEU A 140 7.43 -1.62 -3.14
CA LEU A 140 8.23 -2.56 -2.34
C LEU A 140 9.27 -3.32 -3.18
N LYS A 141 8.87 -3.78 -4.38
CA LYS A 141 9.79 -4.40 -5.34
C LYS A 141 10.93 -3.49 -5.79
N LYS A 142 10.68 -2.18 -5.92
CA LYS A 142 11.72 -1.22 -6.32
C LYS A 142 12.76 -1.02 -5.22
N GLU A 143 12.36 -1.17 -3.96
CA GLU A 143 13.21 -1.03 -2.78
C GLU A 143 13.77 -2.37 -2.28
N ASP A 144 13.61 -3.44 -3.07
CA ASP A 144 14.08 -4.80 -2.75
C ASP A 144 13.54 -5.35 -1.41
N ILE A 145 12.32 -4.95 -1.05
CA ILE A 145 11.60 -5.43 0.14
C ILE A 145 10.76 -6.64 -0.26
N LEU A 146 10.98 -7.78 0.40
CA LEU A 146 10.22 -9.00 0.16
C LEU A 146 8.82 -8.85 0.72
N TYR A 147 7.84 -9.42 0.01
CA TYR A 147 6.48 -9.46 0.51
C TYR A 147 5.73 -10.71 0.04
N THR A 148 4.79 -11.16 0.86
CA THR A 148 3.81 -12.20 0.55
C THR A 148 2.45 -11.53 0.38
N PRO A 149 1.84 -11.54 -0.81
CA PRO A 149 0.46 -11.06 -0.97
C PRO A 149 -0.54 -12.10 -0.46
N TRP A 150 -1.55 -11.66 0.26
CA TRP A 150 -2.71 -12.48 0.62
C TRP A 150 -4.00 -11.72 0.34
N ASP A 151 -4.88 -12.32 -0.46
CA ASP A 151 -6.23 -11.83 -0.71
C ASP A 151 -7.19 -12.57 0.22
N THR A 152 -7.86 -11.86 1.11
CA THR A 152 -8.75 -12.49 2.10
C THR A 152 -9.94 -13.21 1.46
N THR A 153 -10.26 -12.89 0.20
CA THR A 153 -11.35 -13.52 -0.54
C THR A 153 -10.94 -14.79 -1.28
N SER A 154 -9.64 -15.07 -1.46
CA SER A 154 -9.17 -16.27 -2.17
C SER A 154 -9.59 -17.56 -1.48
N ASP A 155 -9.78 -17.50 -0.16
CA ASP A 155 -10.11 -18.64 0.70
C ASP A 155 -11.58 -18.58 1.17
N ALA A 156 -12.44 -17.94 0.37
CA ALA A 156 -13.86 -17.68 0.68
C ALA A 156 -14.12 -16.85 1.96
N GLY A 157 -13.09 -16.17 2.49
CA GLY A 157 -13.21 -15.35 3.71
C GLY A 157 -13.42 -16.16 4.99
N LEU A 158 -13.13 -17.47 4.98
CA LEU A 158 -13.27 -18.35 6.14
C LEU A 158 -11.89 -18.72 6.71
N ASN A 159 -11.85 -19.00 8.01
CA ASN A 159 -10.67 -19.53 8.72
C ASN A 159 -9.38 -18.68 8.59
N TYR A 160 -9.48 -17.36 8.78
CA TYR A 160 -8.32 -16.44 8.73
C TYR A 160 -7.13 -16.92 9.56
N THR A 161 -7.37 -17.47 10.75
CA THR A 161 -6.30 -18.00 11.61
C THR A 161 -5.51 -19.13 10.96
N GLU A 162 -6.17 -20.05 10.27
CA GLU A 162 -5.51 -21.19 9.62
C GLU A 162 -4.76 -20.75 8.37
N ASN A 163 -5.37 -19.88 7.58
CA ASN A 163 -4.73 -19.31 6.39
C ASN A 163 -3.50 -18.47 6.78
N LEU A 164 -3.61 -17.63 7.82
CA LEU A 164 -2.47 -16.88 8.35
C LEU A 164 -1.31 -17.80 8.77
N LYS A 165 -1.60 -18.96 9.38
CA LYS A 165 -0.55 -19.93 9.73
C LYS A 165 0.21 -20.43 8.50
N PHE A 166 -0.51 -20.66 7.39
CA PHE A 166 0.08 -21.05 6.12
C PHE A 166 0.90 -19.92 5.48
N TYR A 167 0.35 -18.72 5.37
CA TYR A 167 1.03 -17.57 4.74
C TYR A 167 2.23 -17.05 5.54
N LEU A 168 2.19 -17.16 6.87
CA LEU A 168 3.30 -16.83 7.75
C LEU A 168 4.31 -17.98 7.88
N GLY A 169 4.04 -19.14 7.26
CA GLY A 169 4.93 -20.30 7.25
C GLY A 169 5.39 -20.73 8.65
N TYR A 170 4.46 -20.77 9.61
CA TYR A 170 4.72 -20.77 11.06
C TYR A 170 6.12 -21.21 11.51
N LYS A 171 6.93 -20.20 11.89
CA LYS A 171 8.07 -20.27 12.82
C LYS A 171 7.59 -20.19 14.28
N TYR A 172 6.57 -20.98 14.66
CA TYR A 172 6.27 -21.26 16.07
C TYR A 172 6.14 -22.76 16.28
N THR A 173 7.20 -23.48 15.94
CA THR A 173 7.48 -24.74 16.63
C THR A 173 7.89 -24.38 18.05
N SER A 174 6.94 -24.42 18.98
CA SER A 174 7.25 -24.57 20.38
C SER A 174 8.12 -25.82 20.50
N THR A 175 9.40 -25.65 20.79
CA THR A 175 10.23 -26.72 21.37
C THR A 175 10.31 -26.44 22.84
#